data_AF-A0A7S1I9W7-F1
#
_entry.id   AF-A0A7S1I9W7-F1
#
_cell.length_a   1.000
_cell.length_b   1.000
_cell.length_c   1.000
_cell.angle_alpha   90.00
_cell.angle_beta   90.00
_cell.angle_gamma   90.00
#
_symmetry.space_group_name_H-M   'P 1'
#
loop_
_entity.id
_entity.type
_entity.pdbx_description
1 polymer ?
#
loop_
_entity_poly.entity_id
_entity_poly.type
_entity_poly.pdbx_seq_one_letter_code
_entity_poly.pdbx_strand_id
1 'polypeptide(L)'
;MPIPPSLLRELHPMSIVQPSPPPSGVHIAILCGGQPPLFKRYAYHLASKPCYARTQRYSFLLDASTQIPKDKAGLPPQWVKVHMLLKWLPYFDWLFWTDLDATIFAPETRVEKFLAMQPTAHLIVPQDSMKRLVFSNDAFIVRGSSWGATFLEQWWQHRASCPNAHADQGAMWMAIIDMLPHPDPSLASVAPPPVNSTECSRLCPAKAEREALYACVDAQFRRLRSPGGPVLFTPVDFDKGSSGLCLNGYQNDHTRYTALQHRMPFCLHSKHP
;
A
#
# COMPACT_ATOMS: atom_id res chain seq x y z
N MET A 1 10.73 -15.99 -20.51
CA MET A 1 12.18 -16.20 -20.30
C MET A 1 12.39 -16.81 -18.92
N PRO A 2 13.28 -17.81 -18.75
CA PRO A 2 13.62 -18.33 -17.42
C PRO A 2 14.37 -17.26 -16.60
N ILE A 3 14.01 -17.13 -15.32
CA ILE A 3 14.65 -16.20 -14.37
C ILE A 3 16.10 -16.68 -14.13
N PRO A 4 17.12 -15.80 -14.21
CA PRO A 4 18.50 -16.19 -13.96
C PRO A 4 18.68 -16.80 -12.55
N PRO A 5 19.40 -17.93 -12.41
CA PRO A 5 19.65 -18.56 -11.10
C PRO A 5 20.32 -17.66 -10.07
N SER A 6 21.02 -16.60 -10.50
CA SER A 6 21.63 -15.59 -9.64
C SER A 6 20.59 -14.76 -8.87
N LEU A 7 19.47 -14.41 -9.51
CA LEU A 7 18.36 -13.67 -8.88
C LEU A 7 17.65 -14.49 -7.79
N LEU A 8 17.68 -15.83 -7.91
CA LEU A 8 17.06 -16.72 -6.91
C LEU A 8 17.96 -16.94 -5.68
N ARG A 9 19.29 -16.81 -5.80
CA ARG A 9 20.22 -16.93 -4.66
C ARG A 9 20.18 -15.72 -3.71
N GLU A 10 19.76 -14.54 -4.18
CA GLU A 10 19.59 -13.35 -3.34
C GLU A 10 18.29 -13.37 -2.50
N LEU A 11 17.40 -14.33 -2.72
CA LEU A 11 16.10 -14.44 -2.03
C LEU A 11 16.11 -15.37 -0.80
N HIS A 12 17.29 -15.70 -0.25
CA HIS A 12 17.39 -16.49 0.98
C HIS A 12 16.79 -15.74 2.20
N PRO A 13 16.14 -16.43 3.15
CA PRO A 13 15.45 -15.79 4.26
C PRO A 13 16.46 -15.12 5.22
N MET A 14 16.25 -13.83 5.46
CA MET A 14 16.84 -12.98 6.49
C MET A 14 18.36 -12.76 6.43
N SER A 15 18.75 -11.79 5.59
CA SER A 15 19.67 -10.75 6.06
C SER A 15 18.99 -9.41 5.80
N ILE A 16 18.68 -8.68 6.87
CA ILE A 16 18.31 -7.27 6.76
C ILE A 16 19.58 -6.57 6.26
N VAL A 17 19.70 -6.36 4.96
CA VAL A 17 20.73 -5.47 4.43
C VAL A 17 20.24 -4.07 4.74
N GLN A 18 20.65 -3.53 5.89
CA GLN A 18 20.41 -2.13 6.23
C GLN A 18 21.44 -1.27 5.49
N PRO A 19 21.08 -0.56 4.41
CA PRO A 19 21.95 0.50 3.93
C PRO A 19 22.06 1.59 5.01
N SER A 20 23.17 2.33 4.98
CA SER A 20 23.30 3.57 5.77
C SER A 20 22.05 4.45 5.55
N PRO A 21 21.47 5.05 6.61
CA PRO A 21 20.24 5.81 6.49
C PRO A 21 20.33 6.91 5.43
N PRO A 22 19.22 7.24 4.75
CA PRO A 22 19.22 8.30 3.75
C PRO A 22 19.58 9.65 4.39
N PRO A 23 20.08 10.63 3.60
CA PRO A 23 20.52 11.93 4.11
C PRO A 23 19.45 12.71 4.89
N SER A 24 18.16 12.38 4.69
CA SER A 24 17.02 12.95 5.40
C SER A 24 16.92 12.53 6.86
N GLY A 25 17.62 11.46 7.27
CA GLY A 25 17.49 10.83 8.59
C GLY A 25 16.20 10.00 8.75
N VAL A 26 15.33 9.94 7.74
CA VAL A 26 14.07 9.19 7.78
C VAL A 26 14.30 7.74 7.36
N HIS A 27 13.96 6.79 8.22
CA HIS A 27 14.13 5.36 7.99
C HIS A 27 12.91 4.78 7.25
N ILE A 28 13.07 4.51 5.96
CA ILE A 28 12.03 3.94 5.10
C ILE A 28 12.37 2.50 4.73
N ALA A 29 11.39 1.61 4.83
CA ALA A 29 11.47 0.26 4.25
C ALA A 29 10.44 0.04 3.15
N ILE A 30 10.88 -0.60 2.06
CA ILE A 30 10.01 -1.19 1.04
C ILE A 30 9.69 -2.61 1.50
N LEU A 31 8.42 -2.88 1.81
CA LEU A 31 7.97 -4.17 2.31
C LEU A 31 7.08 -4.86 1.26
N CYS A 32 7.43 -6.11 0.97
CA CYS A 32 6.58 -7.04 0.23
C CYS A 32 6.68 -8.42 0.89
N GLY A 33 5.67 -9.27 0.70
CA GLY A 33 5.72 -10.59 1.31
C GLY A 33 4.66 -11.53 0.80
N GLY A 34 4.83 -12.81 1.15
CA GLY A 34 3.96 -13.89 0.72
C GLY A 34 4.63 -15.24 0.87
N GLN A 35 3.99 -16.27 0.31
CA GLN A 35 4.54 -17.63 0.36
C GLN A 35 5.66 -17.79 -0.67
N PRO A 36 6.74 -18.55 -0.36
CA PRO A 36 7.88 -18.73 -1.27
C PRO A 36 7.54 -19.14 -2.72
N PRO A 37 6.55 -20.03 -2.99
CA PRO A 37 6.16 -20.33 -4.37
C PRO A 37 5.68 -19.12 -5.18
N LEU A 38 5.08 -18.13 -4.52
CA LEU A 38 4.64 -16.89 -5.16
C LEU A 38 5.82 -16.02 -5.57
N PHE A 39 6.96 -16.07 -4.87
CA PHE A 39 8.14 -15.30 -5.24
C PHE A 39 8.69 -15.73 -6.59
N LYS A 40 8.68 -17.05 -6.87
CA LYS A 40 9.06 -17.56 -8.19
C LYS A 40 8.07 -17.11 -9.27
N ARG A 41 6.77 -17.14 -8.97
CA ARG A 41 5.71 -16.71 -9.89
C ARG A 41 5.84 -15.23 -10.25
N TYR A 42 6.14 -14.38 -9.28
CA TYR A 42 6.20 -12.92 -9.44
C TYR A 42 7.62 -12.36 -9.47
N ALA A 43 8.63 -13.18 -9.77
CA ALA A 43 10.04 -12.79 -9.70
C ALA A 43 10.37 -11.56 -10.56
N TYR A 44 9.71 -11.42 -11.72
CA TYR A 44 9.88 -10.26 -12.60
C TYR A 44 9.48 -8.95 -11.90
N HIS A 45 8.31 -8.94 -11.26
CA HIS A 45 7.79 -7.79 -10.53
C HIS A 45 8.63 -7.50 -9.28
N LEU A 46 8.99 -8.56 -8.55
CA LEU A 46 9.87 -8.50 -7.38
C LEU A 46 11.25 -7.89 -7.68
N ALA A 47 11.84 -8.17 -8.85
CA ALA A 47 13.19 -7.72 -9.18
C ALA A 47 13.37 -6.19 -9.20
N SER A 48 12.29 -5.42 -9.45
CA SER A 48 12.32 -3.96 -9.46
C SER A 48 12.55 -3.36 -8.06
N LYS A 49 12.03 -4.00 -7.02
CA LYS A 49 11.95 -3.48 -5.65
C LYS A 49 13.32 -3.38 -4.95
N PRO A 50 14.19 -4.41 -4.91
CA PRO A 50 15.50 -4.31 -4.26
C PRO A 50 16.43 -3.34 -5.00
N CYS A 51 16.34 -3.24 -6.33
CA CYS A 51 17.15 -2.30 -7.12
C CYS A 51 16.71 -0.84 -6.82
N TYR A 52 15.40 -0.58 -6.71
CA TYR A 52 14.87 0.71 -6.27
C TYR A 52 15.29 1.07 -4.84
N ALA A 53 15.08 0.15 -3.89
CA ALA A 53 15.46 0.36 -2.49
C ALA A 53 16.94 0.69 -2.34
N ARG A 54 17.81 -0.08 -3.02
CA ARG A 54 19.26 0.17 -3.03
C ARG A 54 19.60 1.55 -3.60
N THR A 55 19.01 1.91 -4.73
CA THR A 55 19.25 3.22 -5.39
C THR A 55 18.85 4.38 -4.49
N GLN A 56 17.72 4.25 -3.78
CA GLN A 56 17.19 5.31 -2.93
C GLN A 56 17.67 5.28 -1.47
N ARG A 57 18.47 4.28 -1.10
CA ARG A 57 18.97 4.00 0.26
C ARG A 57 17.84 3.68 1.26
N TYR A 58 16.87 2.90 0.81
CA TYR A 58 15.83 2.31 1.66
C TYR A 58 16.19 0.88 2.05
N SER A 59 15.63 0.40 3.16
CA SER A 59 15.65 -1.02 3.47
C SER A 59 14.68 -1.77 2.54
N PHE A 60 15.06 -2.96 2.07
CA PHE A 60 14.14 -3.85 1.35
C PHE A 60 13.84 -5.07 2.21
N LEU A 61 12.55 -5.31 2.44
CA LEU A 61 12.04 -6.43 3.24
C LEU A 61 11.21 -7.33 2.33
N LEU A 62 11.71 -8.55 2.13
CA LEU A 62 10.92 -9.64 1.55
C LEU A 62 10.52 -10.60 2.67
N ASP A 63 9.31 -10.44 3.19
CA ASP A 63 8.83 -11.27 4.28
C ASP A 63 8.22 -12.57 3.74
N ALA A 64 8.93 -13.68 3.99
CA ALA A 64 8.51 -15.03 3.65
C ALA A 64 7.70 -15.71 4.76
N SER A 65 7.26 -14.97 5.79
CA SER A 65 6.53 -15.54 6.91
C SER A 65 5.24 -16.20 6.41
N THR A 66 5.26 -17.53 6.35
CA THR A 66 4.08 -18.38 6.16
C THR A 66 3.22 -18.45 7.42
N GLN A 67 3.72 -17.86 8.51
CA GLN A 67 3.09 -17.83 9.82
C GLN A 67 1.98 -16.77 9.84
N ILE A 68 0.89 -17.03 9.14
CA ILE A 68 -0.40 -16.61 9.70
C ILE A 68 -0.55 -17.45 10.98
N PRO A 69 -0.67 -16.84 12.17
CA PRO A 69 -0.84 -17.60 13.42
C PRO A 69 -1.91 -18.70 13.28
N LYS A 70 -1.69 -19.87 13.88
CA LYS A 70 -2.52 -21.08 13.64
C LYS A 70 -4.01 -20.88 14.00
N ASP A 71 -4.30 -19.99 14.93
CA ASP A 71 -5.63 -19.50 15.31
C ASP A 71 -6.33 -18.70 14.19
N LYS A 72 -5.62 -18.43 13.10
CA LYS A 72 -6.07 -17.67 11.92
C LYS A 72 -6.01 -18.51 10.63
N ALA A 73 -5.94 -19.83 10.77
CA ALA A 73 -6.05 -20.77 9.66
C ALA A 73 -7.38 -20.56 8.91
N GLY A 74 -7.32 -20.46 7.58
CA GLY A 74 -8.48 -20.22 6.72
C GLY A 74 -8.69 -18.78 6.29
N LEU A 75 -7.89 -17.82 6.79
CA LEU A 75 -7.91 -16.47 6.23
C LEU A 75 -7.36 -16.47 4.80
N PRO A 76 -7.99 -15.70 3.89
CA PRO A 76 -7.46 -15.50 2.55
C PRO A 76 -6.03 -14.93 2.55
N PRO A 77 -5.14 -15.36 1.62
CA PRO A 77 -3.72 -14.97 1.63
C PRO A 77 -3.43 -13.47 1.61
N GLN A 78 -4.34 -12.64 1.09
CA GLN A 78 -4.15 -11.19 1.04
C GLN A 78 -4.08 -10.54 2.44
N TRP A 79 -4.65 -11.17 3.47
CA TRP A 79 -4.59 -10.68 4.86
C TRP A 79 -3.22 -10.78 5.51
N VAL A 80 -2.29 -11.55 4.92
CA VAL A 80 -0.91 -11.69 5.42
C VAL A 80 -0.23 -10.33 5.50
N LYS A 81 -0.55 -9.39 4.58
CA LYS A 81 0.08 -8.07 4.52
C LYS A 81 -0.08 -7.28 5.81
N VAL A 82 -1.26 -7.31 6.42
CA VAL A 82 -1.55 -6.56 7.66
C VAL A 82 -0.68 -7.08 8.82
N HIS A 83 -0.49 -8.40 8.92
CA HIS A 83 0.36 -8.99 9.94
C HIS A 83 1.84 -8.62 9.75
N MET A 84 2.33 -8.67 8.51
CA MET A 84 3.69 -8.25 8.18
C MET A 84 3.92 -6.77 8.49
N LEU A 85 2.96 -5.91 8.16
CA LEU A 85 3.04 -4.49 8.47
C LEU A 85 3.13 -4.25 9.98
N LEU A 86 2.25 -4.87 10.78
CA LEU A 86 2.31 -4.78 12.25
C LEU A 86 3.65 -5.26 12.82
N LYS A 87 4.21 -6.33 12.28
CA LYS A 87 5.51 -6.88 12.69
C LYS A 87 6.66 -5.89 12.43
N TRP A 88 6.67 -5.22 11.28
CA TRP A 88 7.79 -4.37 10.88
C TRP A 88 7.63 -2.90 11.26
N LEU A 89 6.41 -2.44 11.55
CA LEU A 89 6.11 -1.03 11.82
C LEU A 89 6.98 -0.40 12.91
N PRO A 90 7.30 -1.08 14.04
CA PRO A 90 8.10 -0.49 15.11
C PRO A 90 9.57 -0.17 14.75
N TYR A 91 10.07 -0.67 13.61
CA TYR A 91 11.49 -0.57 13.24
C TYR A 91 11.79 0.53 12.22
N PHE A 92 10.76 1.19 11.68
CA PHE A 92 10.90 2.16 10.59
C PHE A 92 9.97 3.36 10.81
N ASP A 93 10.41 4.54 10.37
CA ASP A 93 9.55 5.74 10.37
C ASP A 93 8.40 5.60 9.37
N TRP A 94 8.66 4.90 8.26
CA TRP A 94 7.69 4.63 7.21
C TRP A 94 7.87 3.24 6.60
N LEU A 95 6.77 2.53 6.42
CA LEU A 95 6.69 1.33 5.60
C LEU A 95 5.97 1.65 4.30
N PHE A 96 6.62 1.37 3.18
CA PHE A 96 5.99 1.36 1.87
C PHE A 96 5.67 -0.08 1.50
N TRP A 97 4.39 -0.46 1.65
CA TRP A 97 3.88 -1.75 1.21
C TRP A 97 3.77 -1.80 -0.31
N THR A 98 4.11 -2.94 -0.90
CA THR A 98 3.84 -3.25 -2.30
C THR A 98 3.59 -4.74 -2.50
N ASP A 99 2.52 -5.08 -3.21
CA ASP A 99 2.17 -6.45 -3.57
C ASP A 99 3.26 -7.08 -4.45
N LEU A 100 3.29 -8.42 -4.48
CA LEU A 100 4.32 -9.16 -5.20
C LEU A 100 4.29 -8.85 -6.71
N ASP A 101 3.12 -8.63 -7.28
CA ASP A 101 2.85 -8.34 -8.69
C ASP A 101 2.87 -6.84 -9.05
N ALA A 102 3.09 -5.95 -8.09
CA ALA A 102 3.35 -4.54 -8.37
C ALA A 102 4.81 -4.32 -8.81
N THR A 103 5.03 -3.47 -9.82
CA THR A 103 6.37 -3.15 -10.35
C THR A 103 6.64 -1.66 -10.22
N ILE A 104 7.86 -1.31 -9.78
CA ILE A 104 8.30 0.10 -9.71
C ILE A 104 8.82 0.53 -11.08
N PHE A 105 8.13 1.46 -11.74
CA PHE A 105 8.49 1.95 -13.08
C PHE A 105 9.20 3.31 -13.11
N ALA A 106 9.12 4.11 -12.04
CA ALA A 106 9.81 5.39 -11.93
C ALA A 106 10.87 5.33 -10.81
N PRO A 107 12.01 4.65 -11.05
CA PRO A 107 13.02 4.43 -10.03
C PRO A 107 13.69 5.72 -9.52
N GLU A 108 13.60 6.81 -10.28
CA GLU A 108 14.10 8.15 -9.92
C GLU A 108 13.22 8.86 -8.89
N THR A 109 11.94 8.50 -8.80
CA THR A 109 10.99 9.16 -7.90
C THR A 109 11.12 8.62 -6.50
N ARG A 110 11.53 9.49 -5.58
CA ARG A 110 11.70 9.18 -4.15
C ARG A 110 10.37 9.12 -3.42
N VAL A 111 10.25 8.19 -2.46
CA VAL A 111 9.12 8.12 -1.53
C VAL A 111 8.94 9.43 -0.76
N GLU A 112 10.06 10.08 -0.39
CA GLU A 112 10.03 11.36 0.34
C GLU A 112 9.31 12.49 -0.42
N LYS A 113 9.22 12.42 -1.76
CA LYS A 113 8.42 13.37 -2.54
C LYS A 113 6.95 13.33 -2.08
N PHE A 114 6.41 12.14 -1.84
CA PHE A 114 5.03 11.95 -1.38
C PHE A 114 4.86 12.37 0.09
N LEU A 115 5.85 12.05 0.92
CA LEU A 115 5.86 12.46 2.34
C LEU A 115 5.88 13.99 2.47
N ALA A 116 6.69 14.68 1.65
CA ALA A 116 6.81 16.14 1.67
C ALA A 116 5.53 16.85 1.21
N MET A 117 4.77 16.24 0.30
CA MET A 117 3.44 16.77 -0.08
C MET A 117 2.42 16.66 1.05
N GLN A 118 2.60 15.71 1.97
CA GLN A 118 1.64 15.34 3.01
C GLN A 118 2.31 15.17 4.38
N PRO A 119 2.93 16.24 4.94
CA PRO A 119 3.80 16.13 6.11
C PRO A 119 3.09 15.68 7.40
N THR A 120 1.77 15.83 7.46
CA THR A 120 0.92 15.44 8.59
C THR A 120 0.23 14.09 8.41
N ALA A 121 0.34 13.46 7.23
CA ALA A 121 -0.31 12.19 6.97
C ALA A 121 0.31 11.06 7.80
N HIS A 122 -0.51 10.07 8.11
CA HIS A 122 -0.06 8.78 8.68
C HIS A 122 -0.27 7.62 7.71
N LEU A 123 -1.10 7.82 6.68
CA LEU A 123 -1.39 6.88 5.61
C LEU A 123 -1.48 7.62 4.28
N ILE A 124 -0.77 7.13 3.27
CA ILE A 124 -0.79 7.63 1.90
C ILE A 124 -1.15 6.46 0.98
N VAL A 125 -2.21 6.62 0.18
CA VAL A 125 -2.69 5.61 -0.77
C VAL A 125 -2.75 6.19 -2.18
N PRO A 126 -2.67 5.34 -3.22
CA PRO A 126 -2.91 5.75 -4.60
C PRO A 126 -4.35 6.18 -4.83
N GLN A 127 -4.54 7.15 -5.73
CA GLN A 127 -5.84 7.52 -6.23
C GLN A 127 -5.99 6.96 -7.64
N ASP A 128 -6.84 5.94 -7.81
CA ASP A 128 -7.06 5.28 -9.11
C ASP A 128 -8.07 6.05 -9.98
N SER A 129 -8.70 7.10 -9.45
CA SER A 129 -9.68 7.91 -10.19
C SER A 129 -9.63 9.38 -9.81
N MET A 130 -9.57 10.24 -10.82
CA MET A 130 -9.68 11.70 -10.64
C MET A 130 -11.06 12.18 -10.16
N LYS A 131 -12.10 11.35 -10.36
CA LYS A 131 -13.50 11.75 -10.16
C LYS A 131 -14.13 11.16 -8.91
N ARG A 132 -13.53 10.10 -8.37
CA ARG A 132 -14.04 9.34 -7.23
C ARG A 132 -12.88 8.95 -6.36
N LEU A 133 -13.05 9.01 -5.05
CA LEU A 133 -12.10 8.42 -4.14
C LEU A 133 -12.15 6.88 -4.26
N VAL A 134 -11.24 6.35 -5.07
CA VAL A 134 -11.03 4.92 -5.26
C VAL A 134 -9.54 4.68 -5.17
N PHE A 135 -9.14 3.70 -4.37
CA PHE A 135 -7.74 3.30 -4.22
C PHE A 135 -7.64 1.78 -4.20
N SER A 136 -6.51 1.27 -4.70
CA SER A 136 -6.01 -0.08 -4.46
C SER A 136 -5.09 -0.12 -3.24
N ASN A 137 -5.10 -1.23 -2.50
CA ASN A 137 -4.14 -1.49 -1.43
C ASN A 137 -2.93 -2.33 -1.88
N ASP A 138 -2.75 -2.49 -3.20
CA ASP A 138 -1.58 -3.15 -3.79
C ASP A 138 -0.29 -2.37 -3.48
N ALA A 139 -0.43 -1.08 -3.14
CA ALA A 139 0.66 -0.24 -2.75
C ALA A 139 0.19 0.93 -1.89
N PHE A 140 0.86 1.19 -0.77
CA PHE A 140 0.56 2.33 0.10
C PHE A 140 1.70 2.55 1.09
N ILE A 141 1.73 3.74 1.70
CA ILE A 141 2.75 4.13 2.66
C ILE A 141 2.08 4.38 4.01
N VAL A 142 2.58 3.73 5.06
CA VAL A 142 2.08 3.88 6.44
C VAL A 142 3.20 4.31 7.38
N ARG A 143 2.89 5.25 8.28
CA ARG A 143 3.85 5.83 9.22
C ARG A 143 4.02 4.95 10.46
N GLY A 144 5.27 4.75 10.88
CA GLY A 144 5.67 4.16 12.16
C GLY A 144 5.27 5.04 13.35
N SER A 145 3.98 5.07 13.64
CA SER A 145 3.36 5.95 14.64
C SER A 145 2.25 5.20 15.36
N SER A 146 1.82 5.70 16.51
CA SER A 146 0.66 5.15 17.23
C SER A 146 -0.58 5.08 16.35
N TRP A 147 -0.85 6.15 15.59
CA TRP A 147 -1.95 6.17 14.62
C TRP A 147 -1.82 5.07 13.56
N GLY A 148 -0.62 4.89 12.98
CA GLY A 148 -0.37 3.84 11.98
C GLY A 148 -0.55 2.43 12.53
N ALA A 149 -0.14 2.19 13.77
CA ALA A 149 -0.37 0.93 14.47
C ALA A 149 -1.87 0.69 14.71
N THR A 150 -2.58 1.68 15.25
CA THR A 150 -4.04 1.62 15.46
C THR A 150 -4.78 1.37 14.15
N PHE A 151 -4.37 1.99 13.05
CA PHE A 151 -4.95 1.76 11.73
C PHE A 151 -4.83 0.31 11.27
N LEU A 152 -3.63 -0.28 11.36
CA LEU A 152 -3.43 -1.67 10.97
C LEU A 152 -4.21 -2.64 11.87
N GLU A 153 -4.34 -2.33 13.16
CA GLU A 153 -5.18 -3.09 14.09
C GLU A 153 -6.66 -3.02 13.70
N GLN A 154 -7.20 -1.82 13.41
CA GLN A 154 -8.58 -1.66 12.98
C GLN A 154 -8.86 -2.40 11.66
N TRP A 155 -7.96 -2.25 10.68
CA TRP A 155 -8.04 -2.99 9.43
C TRP A 155 -8.05 -4.50 9.68
N TRP A 156 -7.19 -5.00 10.57
CA TRP A 156 -7.20 -6.40 10.97
C TRP A 156 -8.53 -6.82 11.61
N GLN A 157 -9.18 -5.99 12.43
CA GLN A 157 -10.45 -6.34 13.05
C GLN A 157 -11.60 -6.49 12.05
N HIS A 158 -11.59 -5.70 10.97
CA HIS A 158 -12.59 -5.77 9.91
C HIS A 158 -12.55 -7.05 9.06
N ARG A 159 -11.54 -7.92 9.25
CA ARG A 159 -11.46 -9.21 8.54
C ARG A 159 -12.68 -10.11 8.73
N ALA A 160 -13.33 -10.06 9.89
CA ALA A 160 -14.50 -10.87 10.19
C ALA A 160 -15.74 -10.39 9.43
N SER A 161 -15.84 -9.07 9.19
CA SER A 161 -16.94 -8.44 8.48
C SER A 161 -16.83 -8.60 6.96
N CYS A 162 -15.66 -8.99 6.46
CA CYS A 162 -15.35 -9.09 5.05
C CYS A 162 -14.80 -10.47 4.67
N PRO A 163 -15.64 -11.44 4.28
CA PRO A 163 -15.18 -12.82 4.03
C PRO A 163 -14.63 -13.07 2.61
N ASN A 164 -14.79 -12.14 1.66
CA ASN A 164 -14.51 -12.38 0.24
C ASN A 164 -13.03 -12.23 -0.17
N ALA A 165 -12.66 -12.70 -1.37
CA ALA A 165 -11.28 -12.66 -1.87
C ALA A 165 -10.68 -11.25 -2.09
N HIS A 166 -11.50 -10.19 -2.06
CA HIS A 166 -11.08 -8.77 -2.09
C HIS A 166 -11.39 -8.05 -0.77
N ALA A 167 -11.57 -8.83 0.30
CA ALA A 167 -11.99 -8.37 1.60
C ALA A 167 -11.02 -7.39 2.26
N ASP A 168 -9.72 -7.54 2.04
CA ASP A 168 -8.74 -6.72 2.73
C ASP A 168 -8.82 -5.26 2.25
N GLN A 169 -8.94 -5.01 0.94
CA GLN A 169 -9.14 -3.64 0.43
C GLN A 169 -10.46 -3.04 0.95
N GLY A 170 -11.55 -3.81 0.93
CA GLY A 170 -12.84 -3.37 1.50
C GLY A 170 -12.75 -3.07 3.00
N ALA A 171 -12.07 -3.92 3.75
CA ALA A 171 -11.84 -3.72 5.18
C ALA A 171 -10.88 -2.56 5.48
N MET A 172 -9.96 -2.25 4.58
CA MET A 172 -9.10 -1.07 4.68
C MET A 172 -9.93 0.20 4.58
N TRP A 173 -10.92 0.24 3.68
CA TRP A 173 -11.90 1.33 3.63
C TRP A 173 -12.63 1.50 4.95
N MET A 174 -13.14 0.40 5.51
CA MET A 174 -13.84 0.41 6.79
C MET A 174 -12.96 0.97 7.92
N ALA A 175 -11.71 0.52 8.00
CA ALA A 175 -10.76 1.03 9.00
C ALA A 175 -10.48 2.52 8.84
N ILE A 176 -10.36 3.02 7.60
CA ILE A 176 -10.19 4.46 7.36
C ILE A 176 -11.41 5.22 7.87
N ILE A 177 -12.62 4.79 7.49
CA ILE A 177 -13.87 5.45 7.89
C ILE A 177 -14.01 5.53 9.41
N ASP A 178 -13.72 4.43 10.12
CA ASP A 178 -13.83 4.37 11.57
C ASP A 178 -12.78 5.25 12.29
N MET A 179 -11.68 5.56 11.61
CA MET A 179 -10.62 6.43 12.14
C MET A 179 -10.76 7.89 11.74
N LEU A 180 -11.65 8.22 10.80
CA LEU A 180 -11.95 9.61 10.49
C LEU A 180 -12.75 10.22 11.65
N PRO A 181 -12.44 11.47 12.05
CA PRO A 181 -13.22 12.14 13.08
C PRO A 181 -14.68 12.20 12.63
N HIS A 182 -15.57 11.58 13.40
CA HIS A 182 -16.99 11.69 13.15
C HIS A 182 -17.42 13.14 13.31
N PRO A 183 -18.28 13.67 12.41
CA PRO A 183 -18.88 14.97 12.66
C PRO A 183 -19.59 14.92 14.01
N ASP A 184 -19.43 15.97 14.81
CA ASP A 184 -20.18 16.14 16.05
C ASP A 184 -21.67 15.90 15.75
N PRO A 185 -22.33 14.93 16.40
CA PRO A 185 -23.73 14.62 16.15
C PRO A 185 -24.64 15.84 16.37
N SER A 186 -24.21 16.85 17.12
CA SER A 186 -24.93 18.12 17.31
C SER A 186 -24.87 19.07 16.10
N LEU A 187 -23.91 18.89 15.18
CA LEU A 187 -23.76 19.67 13.94
C LEU A 187 -24.48 19.05 12.72
N ALA A 188 -25.19 17.93 12.92
CA ALA A 188 -25.89 17.20 11.85
C ALA A 188 -27.17 17.89 11.31
N SER A 189 -27.56 19.06 11.84
CA SER A 189 -28.81 19.74 11.50
C SER A 189 -28.85 20.43 10.12
N VAL A 190 -27.73 20.47 9.38
CA VAL A 190 -27.65 21.09 8.04
C VAL A 190 -27.18 20.09 6.96
N ALA A 191 -27.21 18.78 7.23
CA ALA A 191 -26.76 17.79 6.26
C ALA A 191 -27.82 17.47 5.17
N PRO A 192 -27.42 17.23 3.91
CA PRO A 192 -28.25 16.50 2.92
C PRO A 192 -28.64 15.11 3.50
N PRO A 193 -29.66 14.42 2.94
CA PRO A 193 -30.36 13.33 3.61
C PRO A 193 -29.40 12.31 4.25
N PRO A 194 -29.72 11.82 5.46
CA PRO A 194 -28.80 11.06 6.28
C PRO A 194 -28.40 9.78 5.56
N VAL A 195 -27.11 9.65 5.25
CA VAL A 195 -26.49 8.34 5.09
C VAL A 195 -26.25 7.83 6.51
N ASN A 196 -27.02 6.83 6.92
CA ASN A 196 -26.98 6.29 8.26
C ASN A 196 -25.58 5.68 8.51
N SER A 197 -24.83 6.21 9.48
CA SER A 197 -23.49 5.70 9.83
C SER A 197 -23.52 4.21 10.21
N THR A 198 -24.66 3.74 10.72
CA THR A 198 -24.93 2.32 11.01
C THR A 198 -24.97 1.45 9.74
N GLU A 199 -25.35 1.99 8.58
CA GLU A 199 -25.30 1.27 7.30
C GLU A 199 -23.87 1.14 6.77
N CYS A 200 -23.01 2.13 6.97
CA CYS A 200 -21.61 2.05 6.53
C CYS A 200 -20.89 0.87 7.20
N SER A 201 -21.07 0.69 8.51
CA SER A 201 -20.45 -0.39 9.30
C SER A 201 -20.89 -1.82 8.95
N ARG A 202 -22.02 -1.98 8.25
CA ARG A 202 -22.64 -3.29 7.95
C ARG A 202 -22.30 -3.84 6.56
N LEU A 203 -21.59 -3.08 5.74
CA LEU A 203 -21.46 -3.36 4.32
C LEU A 203 -20.06 -3.86 3.98
N CYS A 204 -19.92 -5.18 3.82
CA CYS A 204 -18.89 -5.72 2.95
C CYS A 204 -19.53 -6.20 1.65
N PRO A 205 -19.55 -5.39 0.57
CA PRO A 205 -20.79 -5.32 -0.15
C PRO A 205 -20.76 -6.03 -1.50
N ALA A 206 -21.94 -6.53 -1.90
CA ALA A 206 -22.24 -6.79 -3.30
C ALA A 206 -22.04 -5.50 -4.13
N LYS A 207 -21.87 -5.62 -5.45
CA LYS A 207 -21.45 -4.50 -6.33
C LYS A 207 -22.21 -3.17 -6.10
N ALA A 208 -23.51 -3.21 -5.83
CA ALA A 208 -24.35 -2.02 -5.65
C ALA A 208 -24.07 -1.26 -4.33
N GLU A 209 -23.81 -1.98 -3.24
CA GLU A 209 -23.54 -1.40 -1.93
C GLU A 209 -22.10 -0.84 -1.84
N ARG A 210 -21.19 -1.29 -2.73
CA ARG A 210 -19.84 -0.75 -2.90
C ARG A 210 -19.86 0.70 -3.41
N GLU A 211 -20.79 1.02 -4.30
CA GLU A 211 -21.00 2.39 -4.79
C GLU A 211 -21.52 3.31 -3.67
N ALA A 212 -22.38 2.81 -2.79
CA ALA A 212 -22.87 3.57 -1.64
C ALA A 212 -21.75 3.86 -0.62
N LEU A 213 -20.89 2.87 -0.35
CA LEU A 213 -19.69 3.05 0.47
C LEU A 213 -18.79 4.12 -0.15
N TYR A 214 -18.43 3.99 -1.43
CA TYR A 214 -17.59 4.99 -2.10
C TYR A 214 -18.20 6.39 -2.10
N ALA A 215 -19.51 6.52 -2.32
CA ALA A 215 -20.20 7.81 -2.25
C ALA A 215 -20.14 8.42 -0.84
N CYS A 216 -20.34 7.60 0.20
CA CYS A 216 -20.23 8.05 1.58
C CYS A 216 -18.82 8.54 1.91
N VAL A 217 -17.80 7.77 1.52
CA VAL A 217 -16.42 8.16 1.78
C VAL A 217 -16.05 9.42 1.01
N ASP A 218 -16.41 9.51 -0.27
CA ASP A 218 -16.20 10.72 -1.07
C ASP A 218 -16.86 11.96 -0.42
N ALA A 219 -18.06 11.80 0.16
CA ALA A 219 -18.74 12.86 0.90
C ALA A 219 -18.01 13.27 2.19
N GLN A 220 -17.53 12.33 3.00
CA GLN A 220 -16.72 12.62 4.19
C GLN A 220 -15.40 13.33 3.81
N PHE A 221 -14.74 12.88 2.73
CA PHE A 221 -13.50 13.49 2.26
C PHE A 221 -13.65 14.91 1.76
N ARG A 222 -14.72 15.20 1.01
CA ARG A 222 -15.01 16.58 0.58
C ARG A 222 -15.18 17.52 1.77
N ARG A 223 -15.70 17.03 2.91
CA ARG A 223 -15.85 17.81 4.15
C ARG A 223 -14.51 18.05 4.86
N LEU A 224 -13.64 17.03 4.91
CA LEU A 224 -12.34 17.10 5.58
C LEU A 224 -11.28 17.92 4.83
N ARG A 225 -11.51 18.25 3.54
CA ARG A 225 -10.65 19.14 2.75
C ARG A 225 -10.78 20.63 3.10
N SER A 226 -11.39 20.99 4.23
CA SER A 226 -11.42 22.38 4.70
C SER A 226 -10.00 22.87 5.01
N PRO A 227 -9.63 24.10 4.60
CA PRO A 227 -8.28 24.63 4.82
C PRO A 227 -7.93 24.67 6.31
N GLY A 228 -6.86 23.97 6.72
CA GLY A 228 -6.28 24.05 8.07
C GLY A 228 -6.53 22.88 9.02
N GLY A 229 -7.25 21.83 8.61
CA GLY A 229 -7.41 20.61 9.41
C GLY A 229 -6.17 19.68 9.33
N PRO A 230 -5.87 18.89 10.39
CA PRO A 230 -4.86 17.84 10.30
C PRO A 230 -5.30 16.79 9.28
N VAL A 231 -4.48 16.59 8.24
CA VAL A 231 -4.76 15.63 7.17
C VAL A 231 -4.26 14.25 7.61
N LEU A 232 -5.18 13.41 8.08
CA LEU A 232 -4.87 12.06 8.57
C LEU A 232 -4.55 11.08 7.42
N PHE A 233 -5.14 11.33 6.25
CA PHE A 233 -5.05 10.52 5.05
C PHE A 233 -5.08 11.42 3.83
N THR A 234 -4.24 11.10 2.83
CA THR A 234 -4.30 11.77 1.54
C THR A 234 -4.24 10.79 0.38
N PRO A 235 -5.22 10.82 -0.53
CA PRO A 235 -5.06 10.22 -1.83
C PRO A 235 -4.06 11.04 -2.66
N VAL A 236 -3.05 10.38 -3.23
CA VAL A 236 -2.12 11.04 -4.15
C VAL A 236 -2.44 10.61 -5.59
N ASP A 237 -2.61 11.60 -6.44
CA ASP A 237 -2.69 11.44 -7.89
C ASP A 237 -1.26 11.16 -8.42
N PHE A 238 -1.03 9.93 -8.85
CA PHE A 238 0.25 9.50 -9.42
C PHE A 238 0.40 9.86 -10.91
N ASP A 239 -0.66 10.32 -11.59
CA ASP A 239 -0.71 10.49 -13.05
C ASP A 239 -0.44 11.93 -13.53
N LYS A 240 -0.46 12.93 -12.65
CA LYS A 240 -0.15 14.31 -13.05
C LYS A 240 1.36 14.59 -13.14
N GLY A 241 1.94 14.26 -14.30
CA GLY A 241 3.17 14.87 -14.82
C GLY A 241 4.46 14.07 -14.59
N SER A 242 4.89 13.36 -15.65
CA SER A 242 6.27 12.96 -16.00
C SER A 242 7.22 12.35 -14.95
N SER A 243 6.76 11.93 -13.77
CA SER A 243 7.61 11.29 -12.74
C SER A 243 6.80 10.58 -11.63
N GLY A 244 5.59 10.09 -11.94
CA GLY A 244 4.79 9.34 -10.99
C GLY A 244 5.39 7.95 -10.72
N LEU A 245 5.37 7.49 -9.46
CA LEU A 245 5.67 6.10 -9.13
C LEU A 245 4.54 5.21 -9.67
N CYS A 246 4.57 4.89 -10.97
CA CYS A 246 3.56 4.02 -11.57
C CYS A 246 3.74 2.62 -10.98
N LEU A 247 2.70 2.12 -10.33
CA LEU A 247 2.58 0.75 -9.85
C LEU A 247 1.37 0.17 -10.58
N ASN A 248 1.61 -0.58 -11.66
CA ASN A 248 0.51 -1.22 -12.37
C ASN A 248 0.14 -2.54 -11.68
N GLY A 249 -1.03 -2.58 -11.07
CA GLY A 249 -1.79 -3.80 -10.82
C GLY A 249 -2.65 -4.13 -12.04
N TYR A 250 -2.39 -5.29 -12.65
CA TYR A 250 -3.30 -6.00 -13.57
C TYR A 250 -3.86 -5.27 -14.82
N GLN A 251 -3.17 -5.39 -15.96
CA GLN A 251 -3.83 -5.47 -17.28
C GLN A 251 -3.18 -6.57 -18.14
N ASN A 252 -4.01 -7.55 -18.55
CA ASN A 252 -3.68 -8.77 -19.31
C ASN A 252 -3.19 -8.54 -20.76
N ASP A 253 -2.64 -7.38 -21.10
CA ASP A 253 -2.23 -7.10 -22.48
C ASP A 253 -0.73 -7.33 -22.69
N HIS A 254 -0.35 -8.59 -22.89
CA HIS A 254 1.04 -9.02 -23.09
C HIS A 254 1.74 -8.37 -24.30
N THR A 255 1.02 -7.73 -25.22
CA THR A 255 1.59 -7.24 -26.48
C THR A 255 2.30 -5.88 -26.38
N ARG A 256 1.97 -5.04 -25.40
CA ARG A 256 2.61 -3.72 -25.21
C ARG A 256 3.89 -3.74 -24.35
N TYR A 257 4.16 -4.83 -23.63
CA TYR A 257 5.24 -4.88 -22.64
C TYR A 257 6.64 -5.17 -23.23
N THR A 258 6.73 -5.74 -24.43
CA THR A 258 8.02 -6.08 -25.06
C THR A 258 8.87 -4.85 -25.38
N ALA A 259 8.25 -3.69 -25.62
CA ALA A 259 8.97 -2.46 -25.96
C ALA A 259 9.61 -1.75 -24.74
N LEU A 260 9.03 -1.87 -23.54
CA LEU A 260 9.56 -1.29 -22.30
C LEU A 260 10.60 -2.18 -21.61
N GLN A 261 10.62 -3.48 -21.92
CA GLN A 261 11.60 -4.45 -21.41
C GLN A 261 13.06 -4.10 -21.74
N HIS A 262 13.29 -3.35 -22.82
CA HIS A 262 14.64 -2.92 -23.22
C HIS A 262 15.17 -1.70 -22.45
N ARG A 263 14.36 -1.06 -21.60
CA ARG A 263 14.73 0.19 -20.90
C ARG A 263 14.86 0.07 -19.39
N MET A 264 14.56 -1.09 -18.80
CA MET A 264 14.89 -1.28 -17.39
C MET A 264 16.40 -1.47 -17.26
N PRO A 265 17.12 -0.61 -16.51
CA PRO A 265 18.50 -0.89 -16.16
C PRO A 265 18.46 -2.14 -15.29
N PHE A 266 18.81 -3.28 -15.87
CA PHE A 266 19.20 -4.42 -15.05
C PHE A 266 20.31 -3.90 -14.13
N CYS A 267 20.20 -4.20 -12.84
CA CYS A 267 21.27 -4.04 -11.85
C CYS A 267 22.46 -4.97 -12.23
N LEU A 268 22.96 -4.88 -13.47
CA LEU A 268 24.17 -5.54 -13.95
C LEU A 268 25.32 -4.75 -13.36
N HIS A 269 26.01 -5.37 -12.41
CA HIS A 269 27.25 -4.83 -11.89
C HIS A 269 28.23 -4.67 -13.06
N SER A 270 28.49 -3.42 -13.43
CA SER A 270 29.80 -3.05 -13.96
C SER A 270 30.79 -3.35 -12.84
N LYS A 271 31.48 -4.49 -12.95
CA LYS A 271 32.78 -4.63 -12.29
C LYS A 271 33.66 -3.54 -12.91
N HIS A 272 33.84 -2.44 -12.20
CA HIS A 272 34.89 -1.47 -12.49
C HIS A 272 36.16 -1.86 -11.70
N PRO A 273 37.32 -1.43 -12.22
CA PRO A 273 38.35 -2.29 -12.83
C PRO A 273 39.14 -3.15 -11.85
#